data_AF-A0A3D2KL85-F1
#
_entry.id   AF-A0A3D2KL85-F1
#
_cell.length_a   1.000
_cell.length_b   1.000
_cell.length_c   1.000
_cell.angle_alpha   90.00
_cell.angle_beta   90.00
_cell.angle_gamma   90.00
#
_symmetry.space_group_name_H-M   'P 1'
#
loop_
_entity.id
_entity.type
_entity.pdbx_description
1 polymer ?
#
loop_
_entity_poly.entity_id
_entity_poly.type
_entity_poly.pdbx_seq_one_letter_code
_entity_poly.pdbx_strand_id
1 'polypeptide(L)'
;MGPIDIPEHRPKGGERRSSFITVSGREIAALYGPEDIAGLDYDRDLGRPGEFPYTRGIHRTMYRGRLWTMRQFSGFGTAEQSNERYKYLLRHG
;
A
#
# COMPACT_ATOMS: atom_id res chain seq x y z
N MET A 1 -32.10 29.71 -13.96
CA MET A 1 -31.73 28.79 -12.87
C MET A 1 -32.68 27.60 -12.98
N GLY A 2 -32.26 26.56 -13.70
CA GLY A 2 -33.10 25.37 -13.94
C GLY A 2 -33.22 24.52 -12.67
N PRO A 3 -34.31 23.76 -12.49
CA PRO A 3 -34.47 22.88 -11.34
C PRO A 3 -33.35 21.83 -11.32
N ILE A 4 -32.77 21.63 -10.14
CA ILE A 4 -31.80 20.57 -9.88
C ILE A 4 -32.57 19.26 -9.88
N ASP A 5 -32.32 18.42 -10.90
CA ASP A 5 -32.80 17.04 -10.92
C ASP A 5 -32.13 16.28 -9.77
N ILE A 6 -32.88 16.03 -8.70
CA ILE A 6 -32.49 15.13 -7.63
C ILE A 6 -33.05 13.76 -8.05
N PRO A 7 -32.23 12.78 -8.45
CA PRO A 7 -32.77 11.47 -8.77
C PRO A 7 -33.22 10.79 -7.48
N GLU A 8 -34.54 10.68 -7.31
CA GLU A 8 -35.15 9.85 -6.28
C GLU A 8 -35.21 8.39 -6.75
N HIS A 9 -34.98 7.48 -5.80
CA HIS A 9 -34.91 6.02 -5.92
C HIS A 9 -33.59 5.40 -6.42
N ARG A 10 -32.66 5.22 -5.47
CA ARG A 10 -31.55 4.26 -5.60
C ARG A 10 -32.11 2.83 -5.52
N PRO A 11 -31.85 1.94 -6.49
CA PRO A 11 -32.20 0.52 -6.35
C PRO A 11 -31.46 -0.06 -5.14
N LYS A 12 -32.20 -0.59 -4.16
CA LYS A 12 -31.62 -1.36 -3.05
C LYS A 12 -31.11 -2.69 -3.60
N GLY A 13 -29.79 -2.90 -3.53
CA GLY A 13 -29.17 -4.21 -3.78
C GLY A 13 -28.16 -4.29 -4.93
N GLY A 14 -27.83 -3.18 -5.60
CA GLY A 14 -26.82 -3.15 -6.66
C GLY A 14 -25.50 -2.50 -6.23
N GLU A 15 -24.41 -2.88 -6.88
CA GLU A 15 -23.11 -2.22 -6.69
C GLU A 15 -23.11 -0.80 -7.27
N ARG A 16 -22.32 0.10 -6.67
CA ARG A 16 -22.26 1.52 -7.05
C ARG A 16 -21.64 1.79 -8.43
N ARG A 17 -20.91 0.82 -8.97
CA ARG A 17 -20.19 0.90 -10.25
C ARG A 17 -20.32 -0.44 -10.96
N SER A 18 -20.23 -0.42 -12.29
CA SER A 18 -20.26 -1.62 -13.13
C SER A 18 -18.98 -2.46 -13.04
N SER A 19 -17.84 -1.85 -12.68
CA SER A 19 -16.57 -2.55 -12.44
C SER A 19 -15.70 -1.75 -11.47
N PHE A 20 -14.85 -2.47 -10.73
CA PHE A 20 -13.85 -1.91 -9.84
C PHE A 20 -12.48 -2.28 -10.38
N ILE A 21 -11.69 -1.26 -10.73
CA ILE A 21 -10.33 -1.42 -11.24
C ILE A 21 -9.31 -0.75 -10.31
N THR A 22 -8.13 -1.35 -10.20
CA THR A 22 -6.99 -0.73 -9.53
C THR A 22 -6.41 0.40 -10.39
N VAL A 23 -5.55 1.23 -9.81
CA VAL A 23 -4.77 2.23 -10.55
C VAL A 23 -3.84 1.63 -11.61
N SER A 24 -3.52 0.33 -11.49
CA SER A 24 -2.74 -0.43 -12.47
C SER A 24 -3.59 -1.15 -13.52
N GLY A 25 -4.91 -0.93 -13.52
CA GLY A 25 -5.83 -1.50 -14.52
C GLY A 25 -6.26 -2.94 -14.28
N ARG A 26 -6.07 -3.49 -13.07
CA ARG A 26 -6.54 -4.83 -12.72
C ARG A 26 -7.97 -4.78 -12.21
N GLU A 27 -8.81 -5.71 -12.67
CA GLU A 27 -10.16 -5.88 -12.13
C GLU A 27 -10.13 -6.42 -10.70
N ILE A 28 -11.07 -5.97 -9.89
CA ILE A 28 -11.26 -6.33 -8.49
C ILE A 28 -12.58 -7.08 -8.38
N ALA A 29 -12.52 -8.34 -7.98
CA ALA A 29 -13.70 -9.15 -7.72
C ALA A 29 -14.45 -8.65 -6.47
N ALA A 30 -15.76 -8.89 -6.40
CA ALA A 30 -16.58 -8.50 -5.26
C ALA A 30 -16.20 -9.24 -3.96
N LEU A 31 -15.67 -10.46 -4.08
CA LEU A 31 -15.23 -11.31 -2.98
C LEU A 31 -14.06 -12.17 -3.45
N TYR A 32 -13.08 -12.38 -2.56
CA TYR A 32 -12.00 -13.35 -2.75
C TYR A 32 -12.11 -14.44 -1.67
N GLY A 33 -12.04 -15.69 -2.09
CA GLY A 33 -12.18 -16.89 -1.25
C GLY A 33 -10.97 -17.83 -1.33
N PRO A 34 -11.01 -18.97 -0.62
CA PRO A 34 -9.96 -19.98 -0.68
C PRO A 34 -9.65 -20.49 -2.09
N GLU A 35 -10.66 -20.51 -2.98
CA GLU A 35 -10.54 -20.89 -4.38
C GLU A 35 -9.57 -20.00 -5.17
N ASP A 36 -9.48 -18.71 -4.85
CA ASP A 36 -8.61 -17.75 -5.54
C ASP A 36 -7.12 -17.96 -5.23
N ILE A 37 -6.82 -18.71 -4.17
CA ILE A 37 -5.46 -19.10 -3.76
C ILE A 37 -5.23 -20.60 -3.89
N ALA A 38 -6.15 -21.37 -4.49
CA ALA A 38 -6.04 -22.82 -4.56
C ALA A 38 -4.79 -23.31 -5.32
N GLY A 39 -4.25 -22.50 -6.24
CA GLY A 39 -3.01 -22.79 -6.97
C GLY A 39 -1.72 -22.28 -6.32
N LEU A 40 -1.81 -21.64 -5.14
CA LEU A 40 -0.67 -21.09 -4.43
C LEU A 40 0.11 -22.22 -3.75
N ASP A 41 1.40 -22.34 -4.08
CA ASP A 41 2.33 -23.22 -3.37
C ASP A 41 3.00 -22.44 -2.24
N TYR A 42 2.77 -22.84 -0.99
CA TYR A 42 3.28 -22.13 0.17
C TYR A 42 4.81 -22.01 0.16
N ASP A 43 5.53 -23.10 -0.08
CA ASP A 43 6.99 -23.11 0.03
C ASP A 43 7.64 -22.44 -1.17
N ARG A 44 7.07 -22.60 -2.37
CA ARG A 44 7.58 -21.99 -3.60
C ARG A 44 7.25 -20.51 -3.73
N ASP A 45 6.01 -20.10 -3.46
CA ASP A 45 5.50 -18.76 -3.79
C ASP A 45 5.57 -17.79 -2.60
N LEU A 46 5.38 -18.28 -1.37
CA LEU A 46 5.43 -17.46 -0.14
C LEU A 46 6.76 -17.62 0.61
N GLY A 47 7.14 -18.87 0.87
CA GLY A 47 8.30 -19.26 1.67
C GLY A 47 8.27 -18.73 3.12
N ARG A 48 9.44 -18.79 3.76
CA ARG A 48 9.68 -18.23 5.11
C ARG A 48 10.33 -16.83 5.00
N PRO A 49 10.10 -15.92 5.95
CA PRO A 49 10.78 -14.63 5.95
C PRO A 49 12.31 -14.82 6.03
N GLY A 50 13.06 -14.05 5.25
CA GLY A 50 14.52 -14.16 5.17
C GLY A 50 15.05 -15.30 4.30
N GLU A 51 14.17 -15.98 3.55
CA GLU A 51 14.51 -17.06 2.62
C GLU A 51 13.84 -16.79 1.27
N PHE A 52 14.44 -17.27 0.17
CA PHE A 52 13.83 -17.16 -1.16
C PHE A 52 12.42 -17.80 -1.15
N PRO A 53 11.40 -17.22 -1.81
CA PRO A 53 11.42 -16.07 -2.73
C PRO A 53 11.36 -14.68 -2.07
N TYR A 54 11.51 -14.60 -0.74
CA TYR A 54 11.46 -13.35 0.04
C TYR A 54 10.12 -12.60 -0.02
N THR A 55 9.04 -13.24 -0.49
CA THR A 55 7.69 -12.67 -0.54
C THR A 55 7.22 -12.18 0.83
N ARG A 56 7.65 -12.85 1.91
CA ARG A 56 7.35 -12.48 3.30
C ARG A 56 8.38 -11.54 3.95
N GLY A 57 9.33 -11.03 3.17
CA GLY A 57 10.38 -10.10 3.60
C GLY A 57 11.78 -10.72 3.56
N ILE A 58 12.79 -9.86 3.37
CA ILE A 58 14.20 -10.23 3.19
C ILE A 58 14.93 -10.59 4.50
N HIS A 59 14.34 -10.33 5.66
CA HIS A 59 14.94 -10.60 6.96
C HIS A 59 14.07 -11.53 7.79
N ARG A 60 14.68 -12.50 8.50
CA ARG A 60 13.95 -13.49 9.32
C ARG A 60 13.07 -12.89 10.40
N THR A 61 13.52 -11.80 11.03
CA THR A 61 12.82 -11.14 12.15
C THR A 61 12.09 -9.87 11.74
N MET A 62 12.30 -9.37 10.52
CA MET A 62 11.73 -8.11 10.02
C MET A 62 11.75 -6.99 11.08
N TYR A 63 10.63 -6.29 11.24
CA TYR A 63 10.50 -5.14 12.14
C TYR A 63 10.44 -5.50 13.63
N ARG A 64 10.42 -6.80 13.98
CA ARG A 64 10.65 -7.23 15.38
C ARG A 64 12.13 -7.16 15.75
N GLY A 65 13.03 -7.28 14.78
CA GLY A 65 14.48 -7.13 14.99
C GLY A 65 14.96 -5.70 14.81
N ARG A 66 14.58 -5.06 13.71
CA ARG A 66 14.95 -3.67 13.40
C ARG A 66 13.83 -3.00 12.60
N LEU A 67 13.36 -1.85 13.08
CA LEU A 67 12.39 -1.03 12.35
C LEU A 67 12.96 -0.57 11.00
N TRP A 68 12.07 -0.21 10.08
CA TRP A 68 12.47 0.43 8.84
C TRP A 68 13.19 1.76 9.16
N THR A 69 14.14 2.13 8.30
CA THR A 69 14.80 3.43 8.43
C THR A 69 13.80 4.52 8.09
N MET A 70 13.45 5.36 9.07
CA MET A 70 12.71 6.59 8.82
C MET A 70 13.62 7.56 8.05
N ARG A 71 13.40 7.67 6.73
CA ARG A 71 14.24 8.48 5.83
C ARG A 71 13.43 9.64 5.28
N GLN A 72 13.39 10.73 6.04
CA GLN A 72 12.76 11.96 5.60
C GLN A 72 13.54 12.57 4.42
N PHE A 73 12.85 12.84 3.31
CA PHE A 73 13.41 13.66 2.26
C PHE A 73 13.48 15.10 2.76
N SER A 74 14.68 15.68 2.75
CA SER A 74 14.98 17.02 3.25
C SER A 74 16.05 17.64 2.36
N GLY A 75 15.97 18.95 2.15
CA GLY A 75 16.91 19.71 1.31
C GLY A 75 16.21 20.93 0.72
N PHE A 76 16.75 22.11 0.99
CA PHE A 76 16.25 23.38 0.48
C PHE A 76 17.35 24.44 0.55
N GLY A 77 17.41 25.33 -0.43
CA GLY A 77 18.39 26.43 -0.46
C GLY A 77 19.82 25.95 -0.66
N THR A 78 20.76 26.49 0.12
CA THR A 78 22.19 26.15 0.02
C THR A 78 22.54 24.85 0.75
N ALA A 79 23.77 24.38 0.56
CA ALA A 79 24.29 23.20 1.25
C ALA A 79 24.29 23.37 2.77
N GLU A 80 24.63 24.57 3.27
CA GLU A 80 24.66 24.91 4.68
C GLU A 80 23.26 24.83 5.31
N GLN A 81 22.26 25.43 4.64
CA GLN A 81 20.87 25.43 5.10
C GLN A 81 20.29 24.00 5.15
N SER A 82 20.61 23.19 4.14
CA SER A 82 20.22 21.78 4.12
C SER A 82 20.89 20.98 5.25
N ASN A 83 22.17 21.23 5.54
CA ASN A 83 22.88 20.59 6.64
C ASN A 83 22.30 20.96 8.02
N GLU A 84 21.93 22.23 8.22
CA GLU A 84 21.24 22.67 9.44
C GLU A 84 19.90 21.93 9.62
N ARG A 85 19.12 21.79 8.54
CA ARG A 85 17.87 21.03 8.54
C ARG A 85 18.06 19.55 8.84
N TYR A 86 19.08 18.90 8.25
CA TYR A 86 19.40 17.50 8.56
C TYR A 86 19.72 17.30 10.04
N LYS A 87 20.57 18.18 10.61
CA LYS A 87 20.90 18.14 12.04
C LYS A 87 19.67 18.35 12.92
N TYR A 88 18.75 19.24 12.51
CA TYR A 88 17.48 19.41 13.21
C TYR A 88 16.63 18.13 13.21
N LEU A 89 16.44 17.50 12.05
CA LEU A 89 15.64 16.28 11.91
C LEU A 89 16.24 15.10 12.69
N LEU A 90 17.56 14.91 12.63
CA LEU A 90 18.25 13.87 13.39
C LEU A 90 18.10 14.02 14.91
N ARG A 91 17.97 15.27 15.41
CA ARG A 91 17.73 15.52 16.84
C ARG A 91 16.28 15.28 17.27
N HIS A 92 15.32 15.42 16.35
CA HIS A 92 13.89 15.41 16.69
C HIS A 92 13.15 14.14 16.26
N GLY A 93 13.82 13.23 15.54
CA GLY A 93 13.36 11.85 15.33
C GLY A 93 12.04 11.73 14.60
#